data_AF-A0A6J0WNP2-F1
#
_entry.id   AF-A0A6J0WNP2-F1
#
_cell.length_a   1.000
_cell.length_b   1.000
_cell.length_c   1.000
_cell.angle_alpha   90.00
_cell.angle_beta   90.00
_cell.angle_gamma   90.00
#
_symmetry.space_group_name_H-M   'P 1'
#
loop_
_entity.id
_entity.type
_entity.pdbx_description
1 polymer ?
#
loop_
_entity_poly.entity_id
_entity_poly.type
_entity_poly.pdbx_seq_one_letter_code
_entity_poly.pdbx_strand_id
1 'polypeptide(L)'
;MGACLGACSLLSCASCLCGSAPCILCSCCPCSHNSTLSRLFFTVFLFLGVLVCVIMLSPGVESQLYKLPWVCNEGTGSHVVLQGHIDCGSLLGHRAVYRMCFAMAAFFFLFSLLMVCVRSSRDPRAAIQNGFWFFKFLIFVGITVGAFYIPDGSFSNIWFYFGVVGSFIFLLIQLLLLIDFAHSWNQRWLCKAEECDSRAWYAGLFFFTLLFYALSVTAVALLFVYYTQPGACYEGKVFIGLNLTLCVCVSIVAVLPKIQDAQPNSGLLQASVITLYTMFVTWLALSNVPDQKCNPHLLTHFGNGTVLAGPEGYETHWWDAPSIVGLVVFILCTVFISLRSSDHRQVNSLMQTEECPPVLDATQQQQQVVVSEGRAFDNEQDGVTYSYSFFHLCLVLASVHIMMTLTNWYRPGETRKMISTWTAVWVKICASWTGLLLYLWTLVAPLLLPNRDFS
;
A
#
# COMPACT_ATOMS: atom_id res chain seq x y z
N MET A 1 -32.33 7.30 26.61
CA MET A 1 -32.71 6.10 25.85
C MET A 1 -31.85 5.87 24.59
N GLY A 2 -31.28 6.89 23.94
CA GLY A 2 -30.34 6.71 22.82
C GLY A 2 -29.01 6.02 23.17
N ALA A 3 -28.51 6.17 24.40
CA ALA A 3 -27.27 5.50 24.86
C ALA A 3 -27.42 3.98 25.04
N CYS A 4 -28.62 3.49 25.41
CA CYS A 4 -28.86 2.04 25.54
C CYS A 4 -29.02 1.35 24.17
N LEU A 5 -29.54 2.05 23.16
CA LEU A 5 -29.63 1.52 21.79
C LEU A 5 -28.26 1.49 21.08
N GLY A 6 -27.37 2.45 21.38
CA GLY A 6 -25.96 2.43 20.96
C GLY A 6 -25.12 1.33 21.62
N ALA A 7 -25.37 1.04 22.90
CA ALA A 7 -24.72 -0.06 23.60
C ALA A 7 -25.19 -1.44 23.09
N CYS A 8 -26.49 -1.60 22.81
CA CYS A 8 -27.01 -2.85 22.23
C CYS A 8 -26.50 -3.11 20.81
N SER A 9 -26.23 -2.07 20.00
CA SER A 9 -25.65 -2.23 18.65
C SER A 9 -24.17 -2.58 18.70
N LEU A 10 -23.39 -2.05 19.65
CA LEU A 10 -21.99 -2.46 19.87
C LEU A 10 -21.88 -3.88 20.44
N LEU A 11 -22.75 -4.27 21.38
CA LEU A 11 -22.79 -5.65 21.89
C LEU A 11 -23.28 -6.65 20.82
N SER A 12 -24.19 -6.25 19.93
CA SER A 12 -24.68 -7.09 18.83
C SER A 12 -23.63 -7.26 17.74
N CYS A 13 -22.85 -6.22 17.40
CA CYS A 13 -21.68 -6.33 16.53
C CYS A 13 -20.55 -7.16 17.16
N ALA A 14 -20.31 -7.02 18.48
CA ALA A 14 -19.32 -7.81 19.21
C ALA A 14 -19.69 -9.31 19.25
N SER A 15 -20.98 -9.64 19.37
CA SER A 15 -21.45 -11.04 19.30
C SER A 15 -21.35 -11.64 17.91
N CYS A 16 -21.49 -10.85 16.83
CA CYS A 16 -21.18 -11.27 15.46
C CYS A 16 -19.67 -11.45 15.19
N LEU A 17 -18.81 -10.70 15.90
CA LEU A 17 -17.34 -10.84 15.81
C LEU A 17 -16.79 -12.04 16.63
N CYS A 18 -17.50 -12.44 17.69
CA CYS A 18 -17.13 -13.56 18.58
C CYS A 18 -17.71 -14.92 18.17
N GLY A 19 -18.64 -14.96 17.21
CA GLY A 19 -19.28 -16.20 16.75
C GLY A 19 -18.47 -17.02 15.74
N SER A 20 -18.76 -18.33 15.67
CA SER A 20 -18.32 -19.24 14.60
C SER A 20 -19.08 -19.05 13.29
N ALA A 21 -20.20 -18.32 13.34
CA ALA A 21 -21.02 -18.03 12.17
C ALA A 21 -20.43 -16.85 11.37
N PRO A 22 -20.38 -16.95 10.03
CA PRO A 22 -20.11 -15.80 9.18
C PRO A 22 -21.11 -14.66 9.45
N CYS A 23 -20.79 -13.42 9.05
CA CYS A 23 -21.66 -12.25 9.22
C CYS A 23 -23.07 -12.38 8.58
N ILE A 24 -23.35 -13.49 7.90
CA ILE A 24 -24.66 -13.95 7.40
C ILE A 24 -25.77 -13.86 8.46
N LEU A 25 -25.45 -14.02 9.75
CA LEU A 25 -26.42 -13.99 10.86
C LEU A 25 -26.63 -12.60 11.49
N CYS A 26 -25.90 -11.57 11.05
CA CYS A 26 -25.95 -10.24 11.64
C CYS A 26 -26.82 -9.29 10.79
N SER A 27 -28.02 -8.92 11.26
CA SER A 27 -28.89 -7.93 10.58
C SER A 27 -28.29 -6.52 10.47
N CYS A 28 -27.09 -6.27 11.03
CA CYS A 28 -26.38 -5.00 10.97
C CYS A 28 -25.43 -4.88 9.77
N CYS A 29 -25.25 -5.94 8.97
CA CYS A 29 -24.39 -5.88 7.78
C CYS A 29 -25.21 -5.48 6.54
N PRO A 30 -24.77 -4.49 5.75
CA PRO A 30 -25.39 -4.20 4.46
C PRO A 30 -25.32 -5.43 3.55
N CYS A 31 -26.27 -5.57 2.61
CA CYS A 31 -26.29 -6.65 1.62
C CYS A 31 -24.99 -6.62 0.78
N SER A 32 -23.99 -7.41 1.19
CA SER A 32 -22.67 -7.48 0.55
C SER A 32 -22.23 -8.94 0.47
N HIS A 33 -21.42 -9.25 -0.53
CA HIS A 33 -20.78 -10.55 -0.68
C HIS A 33 -19.88 -10.86 0.52
N ASN A 34 -19.97 -12.09 1.04
CA ASN A 34 -19.20 -12.55 2.19
C ASN A 34 -17.68 -12.50 1.94
N SER A 35 -17.27 -12.77 0.70
CA SER A 35 -15.89 -12.65 0.21
C SER A 35 -15.33 -11.23 0.36
N THR A 36 -16.06 -10.22 -0.14
CA THR A 36 -15.69 -8.80 -0.01
C THR A 36 -15.61 -8.36 1.44
N LEU A 37 -16.58 -8.76 2.27
CA LEU A 37 -16.62 -8.40 3.68
C LEU A 37 -15.40 -8.97 4.44
N SER A 38 -15.05 -10.23 4.17
CA SER A 38 -13.89 -10.86 4.80
C SER A 38 -12.57 -10.19 4.41
N ARG A 39 -12.41 -9.80 3.13
CA ARG A 39 -11.25 -9.00 2.69
C ARG A 39 -11.18 -7.66 3.41
N LEU A 40 -12.32 -6.96 3.56
CA LEU A 40 -12.38 -5.69 4.28
C LEU A 40 -11.97 -5.84 5.75
N PHE A 41 -12.42 -6.89 6.44
CA PHE A 41 -12.01 -7.13 7.82
C PHE A 41 -10.50 -7.37 7.95
N PHE A 42 -9.88 -8.16 7.07
CA PHE A 42 -8.41 -8.32 7.06
C PHE A 42 -7.68 -7.00 6.79
N THR A 43 -8.24 -6.15 5.93
CA THR A 43 -7.70 -4.79 5.71
C THR A 43 -7.87 -3.88 6.92
N VAL A 44 -8.94 -4.04 7.71
CA VAL A 44 -9.09 -3.36 9.01
C VAL A 44 -8.01 -3.80 9.99
N PHE A 45 -7.64 -5.09 10.05
CA PHE A 45 -6.49 -5.54 10.86
C PHE A 45 -5.19 -4.85 10.46
N LEU A 46 -4.94 -4.73 9.15
CA LEU A 46 -3.78 -4.01 8.64
C LEU A 46 -3.82 -2.54 9.10
N PHE A 47 -4.93 -1.84 8.89
CA PHE A 47 -5.05 -0.43 9.26
C PHE A 47 -4.99 -0.19 10.77
N LEU A 48 -5.52 -1.10 11.58
CA LEU A 48 -5.34 -1.06 13.03
C LEU A 48 -3.86 -1.15 13.39
N GLY A 49 -3.11 -2.05 12.75
CA GLY A 49 -1.67 -2.16 12.97
C GLY A 49 -0.88 -0.94 12.48
N VAL A 50 -1.27 -0.35 11.36
CA VAL A 50 -0.70 0.93 10.88
C VAL A 50 -0.99 2.06 11.86
N LEU A 51 -2.22 2.16 12.37
CA LEU A 51 -2.59 3.16 13.38
C LEU A 51 -1.71 3.04 14.64
N VAL A 52 -1.50 1.81 15.12
CA VAL A 52 -0.58 1.54 16.24
C VAL A 52 0.85 1.99 15.91
N CYS A 53 1.35 1.72 14.71
CA CYS A 53 2.68 2.21 14.27
C CYS A 53 2.77 3.74 14.27
N VAL A 54 1.74 4.44 13.78
CA VAL A 54 1.71 5.92 13.80
C VAL A 54 1.69 6.46 15.22
N ILE A 55 0.93 5.83 16.13
CA ILE A 55 0.91 6.18 17.55
C ILE A 55 2.29 5.97 18.19
N MET A 56 3.00 4.88 17.85
CA MET A 56 4.35 4.59 18.35
C MET A 56 5.40 5.59 17.87
N LEU A 57 5.18 6.24 16.72
CA LEU A 57 6.03 7.32 16.21
C LEU A 57 5.66 8.70 16.75
N SER A 58 4.57 8.83 17.52
CA SER A 58 4.14 10.12 18.06
C SER A 58 5.05 10.58 19.22
N PRO A 59 5.45 11.86 19.27
CA PRO A 59 6.37 12.38 20.28
C PRO A 59 5.81 12.28 21.71
N GLY A 60 4.48 12.32 21.86
CA GLY A 60 3.79 12.16 23.14
C GLY A 60 3.99 10.78 23.76
N VAL A 61 3.97 9.71 22.95
CA VAL A 61 4.17 8.33 23.40
C VAL A 61 5.66 8.03 23.59
N GLU A 62 6.52 8.59 22.73
CA GLU A 62 7.98 8.50 22.87
C GLU A 62 8.44 8.96 24.26
N SER A 63 7.92 10.11 24.75
CA SER A 63 8.23 10.65 26.08
C SER A 63 7.92 9.70 27.25
N GLN A 64 6.92 8.83 27.11
CA GLN A 64 6.55 7.83 28.13
C GLN A 64 7.36 6.54 27.95
N LEU A 65 7.73 6.20 26.71
CA LEU A 65 8.55 5.04 26.39
C LEU A 65 9.98 5.15 26.95
N TYR A 66 10.53 6.37 27.06
CA TYR A 66 11.82 6.62 27.73
C TYR A 66 11.87 6.16 29.19
N LYS A 67 10.73 5.95 29.85
CA LYS A 67 10.68 5.53 31.27
C LYS A 67 10.86 4.02 31.46
N LEU A 68 10.90 3.22 30.39
CA LEU A 68 11.05 1.78 30.45
C LEU A 68 12.55 1.38 30.48
N PRO A 69 13.08 0.87 31.61
CA PRO A 69 14.54 0.66 31.79
C PRO A 69 15.14 -0.41 30.87
N TRP A 70 14.32 -1.29 30.32
CA TRP A 70 14.75 -2.44 29.49
C TRP A 70 14.94 -2.09 28.01
N VAL A 71 14.63 -0.86 27.61
CA VAL A 71 14.55 -0.47 26.19
C VAL A 71 15.82 0.25 25.70
N CYS A 72 16.54 0.94 26.59
CA CYS A 72 17.81 1.61 26.28
C CYS A 72 19.03 0.99 26.99
N ASN A 73 18.84 -0.01 27.86
CA ASN A 73 19.93 -0.78 28.45
C ASN A 73 20.01 -2.14 27.79
N GLU A 74 21.15 -2.43 27.15
CA GLU A 74 21.62 -3.81 27.15
C GLU A 74 23.13 -3.86 27.35
N GLY A 75 23.54 -4.88 28.10
CA GLY A 75 24.87 -5.46 27.99
C GLY A 75 25.92 -4.77 28.85
N THR A 76 26.10 -5.28 30.07
CA THR A 76 27.40 -5.34 30.74
C THR A 76 28.54 -5.57 29.73
N GLY A 77 29.42 -4.59 29.52
CA GLY A 77 30.55 -4.83 28.64
C GLY A 77 31.52 -3.68 28.35
N SER A 78 31.16 -2.41 28.50
CA SER A 78 32.15 -1.33 28.30
C SER A 78 31.80 -0.07 29.08
N HIS A 79 32.39 0.07 30.27
CA HIS A 79 32.53 1.34 30.95
C HIS A 79 33.54 2.20 30.17
N VAL A 80 33.08 2.99 29.21
CA VAL A 80 33.78 4.23 28.83
C VAL A 80 32.76 5.35 28.87
N VAL A 81 32.89 6.15 29.92
CA VAL A 81 32.21 7.42 30.14
C VAL A 81 32.65 8.38 29.03
N LEU A 82 31.81 8.54 28.01
CA LEU A 82 31.81 9.76 27.21
C LEU A 82 30.36 10.26 27.11
N GLN A 83 30.12 11.35 27.82
CA GLN A 83 28.87 12.09 27.88
C GLN A 83 28.54 12.71 26.52
N GLY A 84 28.06 11.89 25.58
CA GLY A 84 27.32 12.33 24.40
C GLY A 84 25.87 11.94 24.60
N HIS A 85 24.93 12.88 24.45
CA HIS A 85 23.50 12.59 24.38
C HIS A 85 23.28 11.63 23.21
N ILE A 86 23.20 10.32 23.50
CA ILE A 86 22.74 9.34 22.52
C ILE A 86 21.22 9.38 22.60
N ASP A 87 20.59 10.17 21.73
CA ASP A 87 19.14 10.28 21.60
C ASP A 87 18.53 8.90 21.31
N CYS A 88 18.04 8.24 22.35
CA CYS A 88 17.51 6.88 22.28
C CYS A 88 16.09 6.83 21.69
N GLY A 89 15.28 7.90 21.78
CA GLY A 89 13.84 7.77 21.52
C GLY A 89 13.39 7.89 20.07
N SER A 90 14.04 8.69 19.22
CA SER A 90 13.67 8.67 17.78
C SER A 90 13.97 7.29 17.19
N LEU A 91 15.04 6.66 17.66
CA LEU A 91 15.41 5.28 17.33
C LEU A 91 14.42 4.26 17.90
N LEU A 92 13.82 4.54 19.06
CA LEU A 92 12.89 3.65 19.73
C LEU A 92 11.57 3.53 18.97
N GLY A 93 11.00 4.66 18.52
CA GLY A 93 9.80 4.64 17.67
C GLY A 93 9.99 3.78 16.42
N HIS A 94 11.13 3.94 15.73
CA HIS A 94 11.47 3.14 14.55
C HIS A 94 11.60 1.65 14.88
N ARG A 95 12.27 1.28 15.98
CA ARG A 95 12.39 -0.13 16.41
C ARG A 95 11.03 -0.74 16.76
N ALA A 96 10.16 0.02 17.42
CA ALA A 96 8.80 -0.42 17.73
C ALA A 96 7.98 -0.68 16.46
N VAL A 97 8.09 0.21 15.46
CA VAL A 97 7.45 0.02 14.14
C VAL A 97 7.95 -1.24 13.44
N TYR A 98 9.26 -1.55 13.47
CA TYR A 98 9.81 -2.78 12.90
C TYR A 98 9.18 -4.04 13.51
N ARG A 99 9.04 -4.08 14.84
CA ARG A 99 8.44 -5.22 15.56
C ARG A 99 6.94 -5.33 15.29
N MET A 100 6.22 -4.21 15.29
CA MET A 100 4.78 -4.18 14.99
C MET A 100 4.51 -4.63 13.54
N CYS A 101 5.32 -4.16 12.58
CA CYS A 101 5.18 -4.55 11.18
C CYS A 101 5.62 -6.00 10.93
N PHE A 102 6.62 -6.51 11.67
CA PHE A 102 6.94 -7.93 11.70
C PHE A 102 5.74 -8.77 12.19
N ALA A 103 5.08 -8.35 13.27
CA ALA A 103 3.89 -9.05 13.77
C ALA A 103 2.74 -9.06 12.74
N MET A 104 2.47 -7.93 12.08
CA MET A 104 1.51 -7.86 10.98
C MET A 104 1.87 -8.80 9.84
N ALA A 105 3.12 -8.75 9.37
CA ALA A 105 3.61 -9.62 8.30
C ALA A 105 3.50 -11.10 8.69
N ALA A 106 3.88 -11.48 9.92
CA ALA A 106 3.78 -12.84 10.41
C ALA A 106 2.31 -13.32 10.53
N PHE A 107 1.40 -12.45 10.98
CA PHE A 107 -0.03 -12.74 11.03
C PHE A 107 -0.61 -13.03 9.64
N PHE A 108 -0.39 -12.14 8.67
CA PHE A 108 -0.88 -12.38 7.32
C PHE A 108 -0.17 -13.54 6.63
N PHE A 109 1.11 -13.76 6.91
CA PHE A 109 1.85 -14.90 6.36
C PHE A 109 1.30 -16.24 6.89
N LEU A 110 0.96 -16.31 8.17
CA LEU A 110 0.29 -17.48 8.75
C LEU A 110 -1.02 -17.77 8.02
N PHE A 111 -1.85 -16.76 7.78
CA PHE A 111 -3.09 -16.93 7.01
C PHE A 111 -2.86 -17.25 5.54
N SER A 112 -1.81 -16.73 4.92
CA SER A 112 -1.41 -17.08 3.56
C SER A 112 -1.07 -18.56 3.44
N LEU A 113 -0.34 -19.13 4.42
CA LEU A 113 -0.01 -20.55 4.49
C LEU A 113 -1.23 -21.43 4.77
N LEU A 114 -2.11 -21.02 5.70
CA LEU A 114 -3.33 -21.78 6.02
C LEU A 114 -4.30 -21.88 4.85
N MET A 115 -4.32 -20.87 3.97
CA MET A 115 -5.25 -20.76 2.85
C MET A 115 -4.69 -21.24 1.50
N VAL A 116 -3.55 -21.96 1.50
CA VAL A 116 -3.00 -22.56 0.29
C VAL A 116 -3.95 -23.62 -0.28
N CYS A 117 -4.22 -23.53 -1.59
CA CYS A 117 -5.07 -24.45 -2.34
C CYS A 117 -6.49 -24.61 -1.77
N VAL A 118 -7.09 -23.52 -1.25
CA VAL A 118 -8.54 -23.48 -0.99
C VAL A 118 -9.25 -23.12 -2.29
N ARG A 119 -10.19 -23.96 -2.73
CA ARG A 119 -10.88 -23.80 -4.03
C ARG A 119 -12.36 -23.48 -3.93
N SER A 120 -12.98 -23.71 -2.77
CA SER A 120 -14.42 -23.49 -2.55
C SER A 120 -14.68 -23.11 -1.09
N SER A 121 -15.76 -22.37 -0.82
CA SER A 121 -16.23 -22.03 0.53
C SER A 121 -16.70 -23.25 1.33
N ARG A 122 -16.89 -24.41 0.70
CA ARG A 122 -17.21 -25.68 1.36
C ARG A 122 -16.03 -26.28 2.12
N ASP A 123 -14.81 -25.86 1.81
CA ASP A 123 -13.63 -26.30 2.57
C ASP A 123 -13.74 -25.82 4.03
N PRO A 124 -13.42 -26.65 5.04
CA PRO A 124 -13.49 -26.24 6.45
C PRO A 124 -12.56 -25.06 6.76
N ARG A 125 -11.49 -24.88 5.96
CA ARG A 125 -10.56 -23.75 6.04
C ARG A 125 -11.23 -22.43 5.65
N ALA A 126 -12.21 -22.44 4.74
CA ALA A 126 -12.96 -21.24 4.37
C ALA A 126 -13.84 -20.71 5.52
N ALA A 127 -14.29 -21.58 6.43
CA ALA A 127 -14.96 -21.15 7.66
C ALA A 127 -14.01 -20.35 8.57
N ILE A 128 -12.72 -20.73 8.62
CA ILE A 128 -11.69 -19.97 9.33
C ILE A 128 -11.43 -18.64 8.59
N GLN A 129 -11.39 -18.61 7.26
CA GLN A 129 -11.21 -17.38 6.48
C GLN A 129 -12.33 -16.36 6.75
N ASN A 130 -13.58 -16.80 6.72
CA ASN A 130 -14.76 -15.92 6.73
C ASN A 130 -15.37 -15.69 8.13
N GLY A 131 -14.90 -16.40 9.16
CA GLY A 131 -15.44 -16.35 10.53
C GLY A 131 -14.39 -16.19 11.63
N PHE A 132 -14.76 -16.44 12.89
CA PHE A 132 -13.86 -16.47 14.06
C PHE A 132 -12.99 -15.20 14.26
N TRP A 133 -13.55 -14.01 13.99
CA TRP A 133 -12.81 -12.74 14.02
C TRP A 133 -12.18 -12.42 15.38
N PHE A 134 -12.87 -12.71 16.48
CA PHE A 134 -12.34 -12.54 17.84
C PHE A 134 -11.07 -13.36 18.09
N PHE A 135 -11.05 -14.62 17.68
CA PHE A 135 -9.86 -15.47 17.85
C PHE A 135 -8.70 -15.01 16.97
N LYS A 136 -8.99 -14.53 15.74
CA LYS A 136 -7.97 -13.90 14.89
C LYS A 136 -7.35 -12.68 15.54
N PHE A 137 -8.17 -11.85 16.18
CA PHE A 137 -7.68 -10.69 16.94
C PHE A 137 -6.79 -11.10 18.10
N LEU A 138 -7.16 -12.13 18.86
CA LEU A 138 -6.33 -12.64 19.95
C LEU A 138 -4.99 -13.21 19.44
N ILE A 139 -5.00 -13.93 18.31
CA ILE A 139 -3.77 -14.39 17.64
C ILE A 139 -2.90 -13.20 17.21
N PHE A 140 -3.49 -12.18 16.60
CA PHE A 140 -2.79 -10.96 16.18
C PHE A 140 -2.12 -10.25 17.37
N VAL A 141 -2.84 -10.08 18.48
CA VAL A 141 -2.29 -9.50 19.71
C VAL A 141 -1.19 -10.39 20.29
N GLY A 142 -1.37 -11.71 20.32
CA GLY A 142 -0.37 -12.66 20.81
C GLY A 142 0.94 -12.61 20.01
N ILE A 143 0.86 -12.60 18.68
CA ILE A 143 2.03 -12.44 17.80
C ILE A 143 2.69 -11.08 18.04
N THR A 144 1.90 -10.02 18.20
CA THR A 144 2.42 -8.67 18.49
C THR A 144 3.20 -8.66 19.80
N VAL A 145 2.64 -9.16 20.89
CA VAL A 145 3.34 -9.26 22.18
C VAL A 145 4.63 -10.07 22.02
N GLY A 146 4.57 -11.23 21.34
CA GLY A 146 5.76 -12.04 21.06
C GLY A 146 6.86 -11.31 20.27
N ALA A 147 6.48 -10.50 19.27
CA ALA A 147 7.43 -9.71 18.48
C ALA A 147 8.16 -8.65 19.32
N PHE A 148 7.54 -8.14 20.39
CA PHE A 148 8.17 -7.19 21.31
C PHE A 148 9.24 -7.81 22.22
N TYR A 149 9.24 -9.14 22.40
CA TYR A 149 10.29 -9.85 23.12
C TYR A 149 11.53 -10.19 22.27
N ILE A 150 11.52 -9.87 20.96
CA ILE A 150 12.69 -10.10 20.10
C ILE A 150 13.81 -9.14 20.52
N PRO A 151 14.98 -9.65 20.99
CA PRO A 151 16.07 -8.82 21.46
C PRO A 151 16.68 -7.99 20.34
N ASP A 152 17.27 -6.85 20.71
CA ASP A 152 17.96 -5.99 19.76
C ASP A 152 19.26 -6.66 19.28
N GLY A 153 19.55 -6.57 17.99
CA GLY A 153 20.69 -7.26 17.39
C GLY A 153 20.67 -7.20 15.87
N SER A 154 20.95 -8.34 15.21
CA SER A 154 20.90 -8.45 13.75
C SER A 154 19.49 -8.34 13.16
N PHE A 155 18.44 -8.47 14.00
CA PHE A 155 17.04 -8.48 13.57
C PHE A 155 16.67 -7.28 12.71
N SER A 156 16.87 -6.04 13.19
CA SER A 156 16.47 -4.84 12.45
C SER A 156 17.20 -4.69 11.12
N ASN A 157 18.48 -5.09 11.05
CA ASN A 157 19.25 -5.07 9.82
C ASN A 157 18.74 -6.09 8.79
N ILE A 158 18.47 -7.32 9.23
CA ILE A 158 17.92 -8.37 8.35
C ILE A 158 16.52 -7.96 7.88
N TRP A 159 15.68 -7.51 8.81
CA TRP A 159 14.30 -7.12 8.53
C TRP A 159 14.22 -5.89 7.61
N PHE A 160 15.19 -4.97 7.66
CA PHE A 160 15.32 -3.88 6.69
C PHE A 160 15.45 -4.40 5.26
N TYR A 161 16.27 -5.43 5.01
CA TYR A 161 16.42 -5.99 3.66
C TYR A 161 15.17 -6.72 3.18
N PHE A 162 14.47 -7.45 4.07
CA PHE A 162 13.14 -7.97 3.76
C PHE A 162 12.15 -6.85 3.41
N GLY A 163 12.21 -5.75 4.17
CA GLY A 163 11.44 -4.53 3.92
C GLY A 163 11.73 -3.93 2.55
N VAL A 164 13.01 -3.82 2.16
CA VAL A 164 13.44 -3.31 0.85
C VAL A 164 12.86 -4.15 -0.29
N VAL A 165 13.04 -5.48 -0.25
CA VAL A 165 12.56 -6.38 -1.30
C VAL A 165 11.04 -6.40 -1.35
N GLY A 166 10.38 -6.53 -0.19
CA GLY A 166 8.92 -6.55 -0.12
C GLY A 166 8.29 -5.22 -0.57
N SER A 167 8.91 -4.09 -0.24
CA SER A 167 8.46 -2.77 -0.69
C SER A 167 8.60 -2.58 -2.19
N PHE A 168 9.68 -3.09 -2.80
CA PHE A 168 9.84 -3.09 -4.26
C PHE A 168 8.67 -3.82 -4.92
N ILE A 169 8.37 -5.04 -4.47
CA ILE A 169 7.27 -5.85 -5.01
C ILE A 169 5.92 -5.14 -4.76
N PHE A 170 5.71 -4.60 -3.57
CA PHE A 170 4.47 -3.89 -3.24
C PHE A 170 4.28 -2.64 -4.10
N LEU A 171 5.33 -1.87 -4.39
CA LEU A 171 5.24 -0.72 -5.30
C LEU A 171 4.82 -1.14 -6.72
N LEU A 172 5.26 -2.31 -7.20
CA LEU A 172 4.81 -2.86 -8.48
C LEU A 172 3.33 -3.25 -8.42
N ILE A 173 2.90 -3.95 -7.37
CA ILE A 173 1.49 -4.29 -7.15
C ILE A 173 0.64 -3.02 -7.06
N GLN A 174 1.09 -2.02 -6.32
CA GLN A 174 0.43 -0.73 -6.17
C GLN A 174 0.23 -0.04 -7.52
N LEU A 175 1.23 -0.07 -8.40
CA LEU A 175 1.08 0.45 -9.75
C LEU A 175 0.08 -0.37 -10.59
N LEU A 176 0.14 -1.71 -10.56
CA LEU A 176 -0.82 -2.56 -11.28
C LEU A 176 -2.26 -2.29 -10.84
N LEU A 177 -2.48 -2.07 -9.54
CA LEU A 177 -3.77 -1.68 -8.98
C LEU A 177 -4.21 -0.31 -9.48
N LEU A 178 -3.29 0.65 -9.59
CA LEU A 178 -3.58 1.98 -10.10
C LEU A 178 -3.91 1.95 -11.60
N ILE A 179 -3.21 1.13 -12.39
CA ILE A 179 -3.49 0.88 -13.80
C ILE A 179 -4.90 0.32 -13.94
N ASP A 180 -5.24 -0.73 -13.20
CA ASP A 180 -6.57 -1.33 -13.22
C ASP A 180 -7.68 -0.37 -12.78
N PHE A 181 -7.42 0.43 -11.76
CA PHE A 181 -8.34 1.48 -11.32
C PHE A 181 -8.58 2.49 -12.44
N ALA A 182 -7.52 2.96 -13.11
CA ALA A 182 -7.63 3.92 -14.19
C ALA A 182 -8.35 3.33 -15.43
N HIS A 183 -8.10 2.05 -15.75
CA HIS A 183 -8.84 1.34 -16.79
C HIS A 183 -10.32 1.22 -16.46
N SER A 184 -10.64 0.76 -15.25
CA SER A 184 -12.01 0.60 -14.77
C SER A 184 -12.76 1.94 -14.73
N TRP A 185 -12.10 3.02 -14.32
CA TRP A 185 -12.68 4.35 -14.34
C TRP A 185 -12.98 4.78 -15.78
N ASN A 186 -11.99 4.72 -16.66
CA ASN A 186 -12.16 5.11 -18.06
C ASN A 186 -13.32 4.35 -18.73
N GLN A 187 -13.33 3.01 -18.60
CA GLN A 187 -14.37 2.16 -19.19
C GLN A 187 -15.77 2.51 -18.66
N ARG A 188 -15.95 2.62 -17.33
CA ARG A 188 -17.26 2.94 -16.75
C ARG A 188 -17.80 4.30 -17.20
N TRP A 189 -16.94 5.30 -17.34
CA TRP A 189 -17.34 6.65 -17.75
C TRP A 189 -17.56 6.74 -19.25
N LEU A 190 -16.72 6.07 -20.07
CA LEU A 190 -16.91 5.99 -21.52
C LEU A 190 -18.20 5.26 -21.88
N CYS A 191 -18.48 4.08 -21.28
CA CYS A 191 -19.74 3.36 -21.55
C CYS A 191 -20.96 4.22 -21.20
N LYS A 192 -20.95 4.93 -20.06
CA LYS A 192 -22.03 5.86 -19.71
C LYS A 192 -22.14 7.05 -20.65
N ALA A 193 -21.03 7.52 -21.21
CA ALA A 193 -21.01 8.60 -22.18
C ALA A 193 -21.64 8.18 -23.51
N GLU A 194 -21.35 6.95 -23.96
CA GLU A 194 -21.90 6.35 -25.19
C GLU A 194 -23.38 5.99 -25.04
N GLU A 195 -23.78 5.36 -23.93
CA GLU A 195 -25.16 4.91 -23.69
C GLU A 195 -26.14 6.07 -23.47
N CYS A 196 -25.71 7.10 -22.72
CA CYS A 196 -26.57 8.23 -22.37
C CYS A 196 -26.41 9.44 -23.30
N ASP A 197 -25.56 9.36 -24.34
CA ASP A 197 -25.13 10.47 -25.22
C ASP A 197 -24.85 11.80 -24.47
N SER A 198 -24.35 11.66 -23.24
CA SER A 198 -24.23 12.79 -22.33
C SER A 198 -22.84 13.39 -22.45
N ARG A 199 -22.78 14.57 -23.07
CA ARG A 199 -21.56 15.38 -23.20
C ARG A 199 -20.87 15.68 -21.86
N ALA A 200 -21.59 15.59 -20.75
CA ALA A 200 -21.04 15.79 -19.41
C ALA A 200 -19.99 14.73 -19.03
N TRP A 201 -20.18 13.46 -19.41
CA TRP A 201 -19.22 12.40 -19.10
C TRP A 201 -17.93 12.56 -19.90
N TYR A 202 -18.04 12.91 -21.19
CA TYR A 202 -16.88 13.27 -22.02
C TYR A 202 -16.14 14.49 -21.48
N ALA A 203 -16.85 15.55 -21.08
CA ALA A 203 -16.26 16.72 -20.45
C ALA A 203 -15.53 16.38 -19.14
N GLY A 204 -16.10 15.48 -18.32
CA GLY A 204 -15.49 14.97 -17.11
C GLY A 204 -14.19 14.21 -17.39
N LEU A 205 -14.19 13.28 -18.34
CA LEU A 205 -12.99 12.54 -18.76
C LEU A 205 -11.88 13.48 -19.23
N PHE A 206 -12.23 14.46 -20.05
CA PHE A 206 -11.28 15.48 -20.53
C PHE A 206 -10.71 16.32 -19.38
N PHE A 207 -11.58 16.79 -18.47
CA PHE A 207 -11.18 17.60 -17.32
C PHE A 207 -10.17 16.87 -16.42
N PHE A 208 -10.45 15.62 -16.02
CA PHE A 208 -9.53 14.87 -15.16
C PHE A 208 -8.21 14.55 -15.85
N THR A 209 -8.26 14.26 -17.15
CA THR A 209 -7.04 14.04 -17.95
C THR A 209 -6.15 15.28 -17.97
N LEU A 210 -6.74 16.46 -18.22
CA LEU A 210 -6.01 17.73 -18.22
C LEU A 210 -5.47 18.06 -16.83
N LEU A 211 -6.27 17.86 -15.79
CA LEU A 211 -5.88 18.09 -14.40
C LEU A 211 -4.66 17.25 -14.01
N PHE A 212 -4.66 15.94 -14.29
CA PHE A 212 -3.54 15.08 -13.92
C PHE A 212 -2.26 15.39 -14.69
N TYR A 213 -2.34 15.76 -15.97
CA TYR A 213 -1.15 16.24 -16.68
C TYR A 213 -0.65 17.59 -16.16
N ALA A 214 -1.54 18.54 -15.84
CA ALA A 214 -1.14 19.82 -15.28
C ALA A 214 -0.44 19.64 -13.92
N LEU A 215 -0.97 18.75 -13.06
CA LEU A 215 -0.34 18.38 -11.79
C LEU A 215 1.02 17.70 -12.01
N SER A 216 1.15 16.84 -13.03
CA SER A 216 2.40 16.18 -13.36
C SER A 216 3.48 17.16 -13.83
N VAL A 217 3.13 18.11 -14.70
CA VAL A 217 4.04 19.17 -15.16
C VAL A 217 4.45 20.07 -13.99
N THR A 218 3.51 20.42 -13.12
CA THR A 218 3.79 21.19 -11.91
C THR A 218 4.74 20.43 -10.99
N ALA A 219 4.52 19.13 -10.77
CA ALA A 219 5.39 18.28 -9.98
C ALA A 219 6.82 18.24 -10.55
N VAL A 220 6.98 18.06 -11.87
CA VAL A 220 8.29 18.12 -12.54
C VAL A 220 9.00 19.44 -12.27
N ALA A 221 8.30 20.57 -12.42
CA ALA A 221 8.87 21.89 -12.18
C ALA A 221 9.35 22.04 -10.72
N LEU A 222 8.53 21.63 -9.75
CA LEU A 222 8.89 21.65 -8.34
C LEU A 222 10.07 20.72 -8.02
N LEU A 223 10.13 19.54 -8.63
CA LEU A 223 11.25 18.61 -8.44
C LEU A 223 12.57 19.20 -8.98
N PHE A 224 12.55 19.86 -10.15
CA PHE A 224 13.74 20.55 -10.65
C PHE A 224 14.15 21.71 -9.74
N VAL A 225 13.21 22.49 -9.22
CA VAL A 225 13.52 23.65 -8.35
C VAL A 225 14.08 23.23 -6.99
N TYR A 226 13.49 22.23 -6.34
CA TYR A 226 13.83 21.87 -4.95
C TYR A 226 14.90 20.79 -4.81
N TYR A 227 14.99 19.85 -5.77
CA TYR A 227 15.87 18.68 -5.66
C TYR A 227 17.04 18.70 -6.66
N THR A 228 17.20 19.78 -7.43
CA THR A 228 18.35 19.93 -8.34
C THR A 228 19.03 21.29 -8.19
N GLN A 229 20.32 21.37 -8.53
CA GLN A 229 21.07 22.61 -8.58
C GLN A 229 21.80 22.76 -9.92
N PRO A 230 22.04 23.97 -10.45
CA PRO A 230 22.69 24.17 -11.73
C PRO A 230 24.03 23.42 -11.89
N GLY A 231 24.89 23.42 -10.85
CA GLY A 231 26.22 22.80 -10.88
C GLY A 231 26.39 21.49 -10.07
N ALA A 232 25.32 20.94 -9.49
CA ALA A 232 25.38 19.73 -8.65
C ALA A 232 24.12 18.85 -8.84
N CYS A 233 24.01 17.75 -8.08
CA CYS A 233 22.82 16.89 -8.05
C CYS A 233 22.45 16.30 -9.42
N TYR A 234 23.45 15.79 -10.15
CA TYR A 234 23.27 15.27 -11.50
C TYR A 234 22.32 14.04 -11.53
N GLU A 235 22.40 13.17 -10.52
CA GLU A 235 21.52 11.99 -10.38
C GLU A 235 20.04 12.40 -10.36
N GLY A 236 19.70 13.44 -9.59
CA GLY A 236 18.33 13.96 -9.52
C GLY A 236 17.83 14.46 -10.87
N LYS A 237 18.68 15.19 -11.63
CA LYS A 237 18.34 15.66 -12.99
C LYS A 237 18.09 14.50 -13.95
N VAL A 238 18.93 13.47 -13.90
CA VAL A 238 18.81 12.28 -14.75
C VAL A 238 17.52 11.52 -14.43
N PHE A 239 17.21 11.29 -13.15
CA PHE A 239 15.99 10.58 -12.75
C PHE A 239 14.72 11.31 -13.15
N ILE A 240 14.64 12.62 -12.93
CA ILE A 240 13.47 13.42 -13.33
C ILE A 240 13.33 13.42 -14.86
N GLY A 241 14.43 13.68 -15.58
CA GLY A 241 14.41 13.75 -17.05
C GLY A 241 14.05 12.43 -17.71
N LEU A 242 14.59 11.32 -17.22
CA LEU A 242 14.31 9.98 -17.75
C LEU A 242 12.85 9.57 -17.48
N ASN A 243 12.35 9.76 -16.25
CA ASN A 243 10.95 9.45 -15.93
C ASN A 243 9.97 10.31 -16.74
N LEU A 244 10.26 11.60 -16.92
CA LEU A 244 9.47 12.47 -17.79
C LEU A 244 9.46 11.95 -19.23
N THR A 245 10.61 11.57 -19.76
CA THR A 245 10.73 11.04 -21.13
C THR A 245 9.93 9.75 -21.29
N LEU A 246 10.05 8.80 -20.36
CA LEU A 246 9.29 7.56 -20.40
C LEU A 246 7.78 7.80 -20.32
N CYS A 247 7.32 8.72 -19.45
CA CYS A 247 5.91 9.09 -19.37
C CYS A 247 5.40 9.68 -20.69
N VAL A 248 6.16 10.58 -21.32
CA VAL A 248 5.79 11.15 -22.63
C VAL A 248 5.70 10.04 -23.70
N CYS A 249 6.67 9.13 -23.76
CA CYS A 249 6.64 8.01 -24.69
C CYS A 249 5.39 7.14 -24.49
N VAL A 250 5.10 6.77 -23.25
CA VAL A 250 3.93 5.96 -22.90
C VAL A 250 2.60 6.67 -23.23
N SER A 251 2.51 7.99 -22.98
CA SER A 251 1.34 8.79 -23.34
C SER A 251 1.13 8.87 -24.85
N ILE A 252 2.20 8.99 -25.64
CA ILE A 252 2.11 8.92 -27.11
C ILE A 252 1.59 7.54 -27.51
N VAL A 253 2.20 6.48 -26.98
CA VAL A 253 1.83 5.08 -27.25
C VAL A 253 0.34 4.82 -26.98
N ALA A 254 -0.19 5.31 -25.86
CA ALA A 254 -1.60 5.14 -25.49
C ALA A 254 -2.61 5.76 -26.47
N VAL A 255 -2.19 6.69 -27.35
CA VAL A 255 -3.05 7.39 -28.32
C VAL A 255 -2.83 6.89 -29.75
N LEU A 256 -1.87 6.01 -30.02
CA LEU A 256 -1.68 5.49 -31.38
C LEU A 256 -2.94 4.76 -31.86
N PRO A 257 -3.44 5.05 -33.09
CA PRO A 257 -4.65 4.41 -33.61
C PRO A 257 -4.58 2.88 -33.57
N LYS A 258 -3.42 2.31 -33.91
CA LYS A 258 -3.19 0.86 -33.87
C LYS A 258 -3.42 0.25 -32.48
N ILE A 259 -3.08 0.96 -31.41
CA ILE A 259 -3.27 0.48 -30.04
C ILE A 259 -4.73 0.63 -29.62
N GLN A 260 -5.38 1.72 -30.02
CA GLN A 260 -6.81 1.91 -29.77
C GLN A 260 -7.68 0.90 -30.52
N ASP A 261 -7.28 0.50 -31.74
CA ASP A 261 -7.94 -0.55 -32.51
C ASP A 261 -7.87 -1.91 -31.79
N ALA A 262 -6.74 -2.23 -31.16
CA ALA A 262 -6.54 -3.48 -30.43
C ALA A 262 -7.12 -3.44 -29.00
N GLN A 263 -7.20 -2.26 -28.39
CA GLN A 263 -7.69 -2.05 -27.04
C GLN A 263 -8.51 -0.75 -26.99
N PRO A 264 -9.82 -0.80 -27.31
CA PRO A 264 -10.67 0.41 -27.42
C PRO A 264 -10.84 1.14 -26.09
N ASN A 265 -10.65 0.43 -24.97
CA ASN A 265 -10.70 1.01 -23.63
C ASN A 265 -9.40 1.72 -23.22
N SER A 266 -8.35 1.70 -24.05
CA SER A 266 -7.11 2.45 -23.81
C SER A 266 -7.34 3.93 -24.04
N GLY A 267 -7.06 4.75 -23.02
CA GLY A 267 -7.41 6.15 -23.02
C GLY A 267 -6.33 7.05 -22.42
N LEU A 268 -6.37 8.33 -22.81
CA LEU A 268 -5.43 9.35 -22.33
C LEU A 268 -5.54 9.58 -20.81
N LEU A 269 -6.72 9.33 -20.22
CA LEU A 269 -6.93 9.38 -18.76
C LEU A 269 -6.00 8.41 -18.02
N GLN A 270 -5.88 7.17 -18.49
CA GLN A 270 -5.02 6.16 -17.85
C GLN A 270 -3.55 6.59 -17.85
N ALA A 271 -3.06 7.03 -19.03
CA ALA A 271 -1.70 7.53 -19.17
C ALA A 271 -1.44 8.75 -18.26
N SER A 272 -2.41 9.63 -18.08
CA SER A 272 -2.27 10.81 -17.20
C SER A 272 -2.17 10.44 -15.71
N VAL A 273 -2.97 9.47 -15.24
CA VAL A 273 -2.92 8.97 -13.85
C VAL A 273 -1.57 8.29 -13.57
N ILE A 274 -1.10 7.48 -14.50
CA ILE A 274 0.19 6.76 -14.39
C ILE A 274 1.36 7.74 -14.43
N THR A 275 1.28 8.78 -15.25
CA THR A 275 2.28 9.85 -15.30
C THR A 275 2.37 10.57 -13.94
N LEU A 276 1.22 10.93 -13.36
CA LEU A 276 1.18 11.60 -12.06
C LEU A 276 1.76 10.72 -10.95
N TYR A 277 1.41 9.43 -10.93
CA TYR A 277 1.98 8.49 -9.97
C TYR A 277 3.48 8.29 -10.16
N THR A 278 3.97 8.25 -11.40
CA THR A 278 5.42 8.16 -11.68
C THR A 278 6.14 9.39 -11.13
N MET A 279 5.59 10.59 -11.30
CA MET A 279 6.17 11.81 -10.71
C MET A 279 6.15 11.76 -9.18
N PHE A 280 5.10 11.21 -8.59
CA PHE A 280 5.03 10.97 -7.16
C PHE A 280 6.09 9.97 -6.66
N VAL A 281 6.29 8.83 -7.33
CA VAL A 281 7.34 7.86 -6.97
C VAL A 281 8.74 8.47 -7.16
N THR A 282 8.92 9.32 -8.17
CA THR A 282 10.16 10.09 -8.38
C THR A 282 10.41 11.03 -7.20
N TRP A 283 9.38 11.73 -6.72
CA TRP A 283 9.49 12.57 -5.53
C TRP A 283 9.86 11.77 -4.27
N LEU A 284 9.22 10.62 -4.06
CA LEU A 284 9.55 9.69 -2.97
C LEU A 284 11.01 9.18 -3.04
N ALA A 285 11.57 9.03 -4.23
CA ALA A 285 12.96 8.62 -4.41
C ALA A 285 13.91 9.77 -4.07
N LEU A 286 13.64 10.97 -4.57
CA LEU A 286 14.49 12.15 -4.37
C LEU A 286 14.51 12.62 -2.91
N SER A 287 13.40 12.47 -2.17
CA SER A 287 13.36 12.75 -0.72
C SER A 287 14.22 11.80 0.12
N ASN A 288 14.76 10.73 -0.49
CA ASN A 288 15.64 9.77 0.15
C ASN A 288 17.08 9.84 -0.39
N VAL A 289 17.43 10.87 -1.16
CA VAL A 289 18.81 11.10 -1.58
C VAL A 289 19.66 11.45 -0.36
N PRO A 290 20.76 10.72 -0.10
CA PRO A 290 21.62 10.94 1.06
C PRO A 290 22.65 12.06 0.82
N ASP A 291 22.23 13.15 0.17
CA ASP A 291 23.03 14.35 -0.03
C ASP A 291 22.22 15.59 0.37
N GLN A 292 22.68 16.27 1.42
CA GLN A 292 22.01 17.44 1.98
C GLN A 292 21.94 18.62 1.00
N LYS A 293 22.89 18.72 0.05
CA LYS A 293 22.85 19.77 -0.98
C LYS A 293 21.70 19.55 -1.97
N CYS A 294 21.28 18.31 -2.14
CA CYS A 294 20.30 17.87 -3.12
C CYS A 294 18.94 17.54 -2.51
N ASN A 295 18.89 17.34 -1.19
CA ASN A 295 17.68 16.98 -0.46
C ASN A 295 17.44 18.00 0.68
N PRO A 296 16.53 18.96 0.48
CA PRO A 296 16.25 19.99 1.49
C PRO A 296 15.57 19.44 2.75
N HIS A 297 15.01 18.22 2.69
CA HIS A 297 14.35 17.57 3.82
C HIS A 297 15.27 16.63 4.62
N LEU A 298 16.54 16.49 4.22
CA LEU A 298 17.49 15.66 4.95
C LEU A 298 17.88 16.35 6.27
N LEU A 299 17.57 15.72 7.41
CA LEU A 299 17.89 16.23 8.75
C LEU A 299 19.40 16.55 8.88
N THR A 300 19.70 17.72 9.43
CA THR A 300 21.02 18.42 9.50
C THR A 300 22.13 17.72 10.30
N HIS A 301 21.96 16.48 10.76
CA HIS A 301 22.85 15.90 11.77
C HIS A 301 24.07 15.10 11.23
N PHE A 302 24.40 15.23 9.95
CA PHE A 302 25.50 14.47 9.31
C PHE A 302 26.79 15.27 9.07
N GLY A 303 26.91 16.49 9.59
CA GLY A 303 28.16 17.25 9.54
C GLY A 303 29.09 16.95 10.73
N ASN A 304 30.35 16.61 10.47
CA ASN A 304 31.46 16.57 11.45
C ASN A 304 31.85 17.96 12.01
N GLY A 305 30.89 18.88 12.13
CA GLY A 305 31.12 20.21 12.68
C GLY A 305 30.66 20.24 14.13
N THR A 306 31.59 20.48 15.05
CA THR A 306 31.29 20.94 16.41
C THR A 306 30.57 22.29 16.34
N VAL A 307 29.26 22.29 16.16
CA VAL A 307 28.43 23.46 16.39
C VAL A 307 27.84 23.30 17.78
N LEU A 308 28.25 24.18 18.69
CA LEU A 308 27.64 24.36 20.01
C LEU A 308 26.14 24.60 19.82
N ALA A 309 25.33 23.57 20.01
CA ALA A 309 23.88 23.69 20.03
C ALA A 309 23.48 24.48 21.28
N GLY A 310 22.96 25.69 21.07
CA GLY A 310 22.18 26.41 22.07
C GLY A 310 20.84 25.69 22.35
N PRO A 311 20.13 26.05 23.44
CA PRO A 311 19.00 25.28 23.97
C PRO A 311 17.69 25.37 23.15
N GLU A 312 17.69 25.99 21.97
CA GLU A 312 16.46 26.30 21.24
C GLU A 312 16.54 25.79 19.80
N GLY A 313 15.63 24.87 19.45
CA GLY A 313 15.35 24.48 18.05
C GLY A 313 15.42 23.00 17.71
N TYR A 314 14.87 22.11 18.55
CA TYR A 314 14.55 20.74 18.12
C TYR A 314 13.18 20.72 17.41
N GLU A 315 13.15 21.06 16.13
CA GLU A 315 11.99 20.78 15.26
C GLU A 315 12.18 19.37 14.68
N THR A 316 11.71 18.35 15.41
CA THR A 316 11.63 16.99 14.84
C THR A 316 10.48 16.98 13.83
N HIS A 317 10.78 17.18 12.55
CA HIS A 317 9.77 16.99 11.51
C HIS A 317 9.44 15.49 11.43
N TRP A 318 8.39 15.05 12.15
CA TRP A 318 8.08 13.63 12.33
C TRP A 318 7.51 12.99 11.06
N TRP A 319 6.93 13.78 10.13
CA TRP A 319 6.36 13.31 8.86
C TRP A 319 6.73 14.22 7.69
N ASP A 320 7.50 13.70 6.75
CA ASP A 320 7.73 14.39 5.49
C ASP A 320 6.48 14.29 4.59
N ALA A 321 6.18 15.37 3.87
CA ALA A 321 5.04 15.43 2.94
C ALA A 321 4.98 14.24 1.94
N PRO A 322 6.10 13.75 1.37
CA PRO A 322 6.09 12.54 0.54
C PRO A 322 5.56 11.31 1.28
N SER A 323 5.93 11.13 2.55
CA SER A 323 5.50 9.99 3.38
C SER A 323 4.00 10.07 3.73
N ILE A 324 3.45 11.28 3.95
CA ILE A 324 2.01 11.49 4.13
C ILE A 324 1.24 11.10 2.87
N VAL A 325 1.64 11.63 1.72
CA VAL A 325 1.00 11.29 0.44
C VAL A 325 1.15 9.78 0.16
N GLY A 326 2.30 9.20 0.47
CA GLY A 326 2.55 7.76 0.36
C GLY A 326 1.58 6.93 1.21
N LEU A 327 1.35 7.32 2.46
CA LEU A 327 0.35 6.67 3.31
C LEU A 327 -1.06 6.77 2.72
N VAL A 328 -1.46 7.93 2.18
CA VAL A 328 -2.77 8.09 1.56
C VAL A 328 -2.92 7.16 0.35
N VAL A 329 -1.94 7.12 -0.55
CA VAL A 329 -2.00 6.23 -1.72
C VAL A 329 -1.99 4.76 -1.27
N PHE A 330 -1.21 4.41 -0.25
CA PHE A 330 -1.20 3.06 0.35
C PHE A 330 -2.60 2.65 0.85
N ILE A 331 -3.27 3.52 1.61
CA ILE A 331 -4.62 3.27 2.13
C ILE A 331 -5.60 3.08 0.97
N LEU A 332 -5.60 3.98 -0.01
CA LEU A 332 -6.48 3.90 -1.17
C LEU A 332 -6.27 2.61 -1.96
N CYS A 333 -5.02 2.22 -2.21
CA CYS A 333 -4.70 1.00 -2.94
C CYS A 333 -5.10 -0.25 -2.15
N THR A 334 -4.88 -0.28 -0.84
CA THR A 334 -5.25 -1.44 0.00
C THR A 334 -6.78 -1.59 0.12
N VAL A 335 -7.50 -0.48 0.25
CA VAL A 335 -8.97 -0.48 0.17
C VAL A 335 -9.41 -1.00 -1.21
N PHE A 336 -8.77 -0.53 -2.28
CA PHE A 336 -9.07 -0.99 -3.63
C PHE A 336 -8.85 -2.51 -3.78
N ILE A 337 -7.75 -3.09 -3.28
CA ILE A 337 -7.53 -4.56 -3.26
C ILE A 337 -8.72 -5.29 -2.62
N SER A 338 -9.30 -4.73 -1.57
CA SER A 338 -10.38 -5.37 -0.79
C SER A 338 -11.73 -5.28 -1.49
N LEU A 339 -12.01 -4.14 -2.12
CA LEU A 339 -13.26 -3.86 -2.83
C LEU A 339 -13.27 -4.44 -4.24
N ARG A 340 -12.09 -4.72 -4.80
CA ARG A 340 -11.93 -5.17 -6.18
C ARG A 340 -12.71 -6.45 -6.45
N SER A 341 -13.60 -6.35 -7.43
CA SER A 341 -14.10 -7.40 -8.30
C SER A 341 -13.84 -6.87 -9.70
N SER A 342 -12.65 -7.11 -10.24
CA SER A 342 -12.17 -6.42 -11.46
C SER A 342 -12.57 -7.14 -12.73
N ASP A 343 -13.06 -6.36 -13.69
CA ASP A 343 -13.48 -6.84 -15.01
C ASP A 343 -12.30 -7.00 -16.00
N HIS A 344 -11.09 -6.51 -15.67
CA HIS A 344 -9.95 -6.50 -16.58
C HIS A 344 -9.02 -7.74 -16.42
N ARG A 345 -9.12 -8.68 -17.36
CA ARG A 345 -8.47 -10.01 -17.31
C ARG A 345 -6.94 -9.99 -17.31
N GLN A 346 -6.30 -9.09 -18.04
CA GLN A 346 -4.83 -9.06 -18.13
C GLN A 346 -4.17 -8.74 -16.78
N VAL A 347 -4.70 -7.74 -16.06
CA VAL A 347 -4.23 -7.43 -14.70
C VAL A 347 -4.66 -8.50 -13.71
N ASN A 348 -5.84 -9.12 -13.89
CA ASN A 348 -6.25 -10.27 -13.07
C ASN A 348 -5.29 -11.45 -13.20
N SER A 349 -4.83 -11.73 -14.42
CA SER A 349 -3.84 -12.78 -14.71
C SER A 349 -2.51 -12.48 -14.02
N LEU A 350 -2.03 -11.23 -14.13
CA LEU A 350 -0.82 -10.76 -13.45
C LEU A 350 -0.93 -10.79 -11.92
N MET A 351 -2.13 -10.54 -11.39
CA MET A 351 -2.45 -10.54 -9.97
C MET A 351 -3.01 -11.88 -9.47
N GLN A 352 -2.96 -12.95 -10.28
CA GLN A 352 -3.48 -14.29 -9.93
C GLN A 352 -4.91 -14.30 -9.36
N THR A 353 -5.77 -13.42 -9.85
CA THR A 353 -7.20 -13.39 -9.49
C THR A 353 -8.07 -14.13 -10.52
N GLU A 354 -7.48 -14.83 -11.49
CA GLU A 354 -8.21 -15.68 -12.44
C GLU A 354 -8.35 -17.12 -11.93
N GLU A 355 -9.54 -17.50 -11.50
CA GLU A 355 -10.12 -18.84 -11.75
C GLU A 355 -11.62 -18.62 -12.05
N CYS A 356 -12.07 -18.85 -13.29
CA CYS A 356 -13.46 -18.66 -13.69
C CYS A 356 -13.88 -19.81 -14.64
N PRO A 357 -15.17 -20.12 -14.70
CA PRO A 357 -15.81 -20.16 -16.01
C PRO A 357 -16.90 -19.07 -16.12
N PRO A 358 -16.96 -18.35 -17.24
CA PRO A 358 -18.13 -17.55 -17.61
C PRO A 358 -19.26 -18.49 -18.08
N VAL A 359 -20.48 -17.94 -18.17
CA VAL A 359 -21.72 -18.54 -18.72
C VAL A 359 -22.62 -19.23 -17.68
N LEU A 360 -23.39 -18.45 -16.89
CA LEU A 360 -24.81 -18.77 -16.53
C LEU A 360 -25.57 -17.72 -15.68
N ASP A 361 -24.96 -16.61 -15.25
CA ASP A 361 -25.57 -15.83 -14.14
C ASP A 361 -26.45 -14.63 -14.47
N ALA A 362 -26.58 -14.20 -15.74
CA ALA A 362 -27.48 -13.09 -16.05
C ALA A 362 -28.97 -13.41 -15.77
N THR A 363 -29.34 -14.70 -15.76
CA THR A 363 -30.73 -15.13 -15.55
C THR A 363 -31.02 -15.59 -14.12
N GLN A 364 -30.02 -15.99 -13.34
CA GLN A 364 -30.19 -16.34 -11.91
C GLN A 364 -30.12 -15.11 -10.98
N GLN A 365 -29.40 -14.05 -11.37
CA GLN A 365 -29.23 -12.84 -10.57
C GLN A 365 -30.53 -12.08 -10.27
N GLN A 366 -31.57 -12.18 -11.12
CA GLN A 366 -32.84 -11.49 -10.85
C GLN A 366 -33.79 -12.30 -9.96
N GLN A 367 -33.66 -13.63 -9.87
CA GLN A 367 -34.66 -14.47 -9.19
C GLN A 367 -34.31 -14.77 -7.72
N GLN A 368 -33.03 -14.66 -7.32
CA GLN A 368 -32.60 -14.89 -5.93
C GLN A 368 -32.51 -13.62 -5.07
N VAL A 369 -32.40 -12.43 -5.69
CA VAL A 369 -32.37 -11.14 -4.98
C VAL A 369 -33.69 -10.84 -4.26
N VAL A 370 -34.80 -11.46 -4.68
CA VAL A 370 -36.13 -11.25 -4.07
C VAL A 370 -36.29 -11.98 -2.72
N VAL A 371 -35.41 -12.93 -2.37
CA VAL A 371 -35.60 -13.80 -1.18
C VAL A 371 -34.74 -13.41 0.03
N SER A 372 -33.72 -12.56 -0.10
CA SER A 372 -32.80 -12.24 1.00
C SER A 372 -32.93 -10.79 1.49
N GLU A 373 -33.93 -10.54 2.34
CA GLU A 373 -33.98 -9.33 3.15
C GLU A 373 -32.81 -9.30 4.15
N GLY A 374 -31.79 -8.48 3.87
CA GLY A 374 -30.83 -7.98 4.86
C GLY A 374 -29.69 -8.91 5.30
N ARG A 375 -29.27 -9.91 4.50
CA ARG A 375 -28.19 -10.84 4.87
C ARG A 375 -27.05 -10.85 3.85
N ALA A 376 -25.82 -10.99 4.33
CA ALA A 376 -24.66 -11.27 3.48
C ALA A 376 -24.83 -12.65 2.82
N PHE A 377 -24.54 -12.77 1.52
CA PHE A 377 -24.68 -14.01 0.76
C PHE A 377 -23.32 -14.65 0.46
N ASP A 378 -23.24 -15.98 0.57
CA ASP A 378 -22.03 -16.74 0.24
C ASP A 378 -21.96 -16.99 -1.27
N ASN A 379 -21.06 -16.25 -1.92
CA ASN A 379 -20.83 -16.28 -3.36
C ASN A 379 -19.65 -17.19 -3.78
N GLU A 380 -19.11 -18.02 -2.88
CA GLU A 380 -17.91 -18.83 -3.13
C GLU A 380 -18.15 -20.35 -3.01
N GLN A 381 -19.42 -20.77 -3.05
CA GLN A 381 -19.82 -22.18 -2.85
C GLN A 381 -19.25 -23.12 -3.90
N ASP A 382 -19.28 -22.71 -5.17
CA ASP A 382 -18.84 -23.54 -6.30
C ASP A 382 -17.42 -23.19 -6.78
N GLY A 383 -16.83 -22.11 -6.26
CA GLY A 383 -15.48 -21.66 -6.56
C GLY A 383 -15.13 -20.38 -5.81
N VAL A 384 -13.88 -20.22 -5.38
CA VAL A 384 -13.40 -18.96 -4.76
C VAL A 384 -13.29 -17.85 -5.82
N THR A 385 -13.68 -16.62 -5.46
CA THR A 385 -13.62 -15.47 -6.38
C THR A 385 -12.23 -14.84 -6.47
N TYR A 386 -11.33 -15.22 -5.56
CA TYR A 386 -9.93 -14.78 -5.52
C TYR A 386 -9.08 -15.83 -4.82
N SER A 387 -7.79 -15.89 -5.14
CA SER A 387 -6.85 -16.71 -4.38
C SER A 387 -6.68 -16.13 -2.97
N TYR A 388 -7.22 -16.83 -1.97
CA TYR A 388 -7.12 -16.44 -0.56
C TYR A 388 -5.66 -16.30 -0.11
N SER A 389 -4.79 -17.23 -0.54
CA SER A 389 -3.37 -17.22 -0.20
C SER A 389 -2.64 -16.01 -0.80
N PHE A 390 -2.92 -15.66 -2.06
CA PHE A 390 -2.33 -14.51 -2.73
C PHE A 390 -2.80 -13.18 -2.13
N PHE A 391 -4.07 -13.07 -1.76
CA PHE A 391 -4.58 -11.90 -1.05
C PHE A 391 -3.83 -11.65 0.27
N HIS A 392 -3.64 -12.69 1.09
CA HIS A 392 -2.86 -12.57 2.32
C HIS A 392 -1.39 -12.26 2.04
N LEU A 393 -0.80 -12.81 0.98
CA LEU A 393 0.56 -12.45 0.55
C LEU A 393 0.67 -10.96 0.18
N CYS A 394 -0.35 -10.39 -0.46
CA CYS A 394 -0.39 -8.95 -0.73
C CYS A 394 -0.43 -8.13 0.57
N LEU A 395 -1.14 -8.59 1.60
CA LEU A 395 -1.16 -7.94 2.92
C LEU A 395 0.17 -8.10 3.69
N VAL A 396 0.89 -9.21 3.50
CA VAL A 396 2.28 -9.35 3.98
C VAL A 396 3.17 -8.28 3.35
N LEU A 397 3.11 -8.15 2.02
CA LEU A 397 3.86 -7.14 1.26
C LEU A 397 3.47 -5.71 1.68
N ALA A 398 2.18 -5.46 1.93
CA ALA A 398 1.68 -4.20 2.46
C ALA A 398 2.27 -3.89 3.84
N SER A 399 2.36 -4.88 4.73
CA SER A 399 2.90 -4.76 6.08
C SER A 399 4.39 -4.41 6.10
N VAL A 400 5.18 -5.00 5.20
CA VAL A 400 6.60 -4.66 5.07
C VAL A 400 6.82 -3.34 4.31
N HIS A 401 5.92 -2.98 3.40
CA HIS A 401 5.98 -1.68 2.72
C HIS A 401 5.70 -0.52 3.68
N ILE A 402 4.64 -0.63 4.49
CA ILE A 402 4.30 0.43 5.43
C ILE A 402 5.39 0.62 6.49
N MET A 403 6.07 -0.46 6.89
CA MET A 403 7.25 -0.38 7.75
C MET A 403 8.31 0.56 7.17
N MET A 404 8.69 0.35 5.91
CA MET A 404 9.73 1.15 5.26
C MET A 404 9.29 2.60 5.09
N THR A 405 8.02 2.82 4.72
CA THR A 405 7.46 4.18 4.55
C THR A 405 7.39 4.95 5.86
N LEU A 406 6.91 4.33 6.95
CA LEU A 406 6.82 4.97 8.27
C LEU A 406 8.19 5.22 8.92
N THR A 407 9.21 4.47 8.51
CA THR A 407 10.59 4.62 9.00
C THR A 407 11.47 5.41 8.05
N ASN A 408 10.86 6.15 7.12
CA ASN A 408 11.51 7.00 6.12
C ASN A 408 12.66 6.29 5.39
N TRP A 409 12.54 4.97 5.21
CA TRP A 409 13.54 4.12 4.57
C TRP A 409 14.96 4.22 5.14
N TYR A 410 15.09 4.66 6.40
CA TYR A 410 16.37 4.74 7.06
C TYR A 410 16.90 3.35 7.41
N ARG A 411 18.20 3.16 7.19
CA ARG A 411 18.90 1.94 7.63
C ARG A 411 19.36 2.11 9.08
N PRO A 412 19.12 1.11 9.95
CA PRO A 412 19.70 1.09 11.28
C PRO A 412 21.23 0.91 11.21
N GLY A 413 22.01 1.95 11.56
CA GLY A 413 23.48 1.91 11.55
C GLY A 413 24.10 1.39 12.87
N GLU A 414 25.38 1.01 12.80
CA GLU A 414 26.17 0.47 13.95
C GLU A 414 26.27 1.47 15.13
N THR A 415 26.34 2.77 14.85
CA THR A 415 26.44 3.82 15.88
C THR A 415 25.09 4.37 16.33
N ARG A 416 24.00 3.57 16.24
CA ARG A 416 22.62 4.00 16.59
C ARG A 416 22.14 5.25 15.82
N LYS A 417 22.70 5.50 14.63
CA LYS A 417 22.27 6.55 13.71
C LYS A 417 21.39 5.96 12.62
N MET A 418 20.29 6.63 12.30
CA MET A 418 19.44 6.32 11.15
C MET A 418 20.08 6.93 9.91
N ILE A 419 20.44 6.13 8.92
CA ILE A 419 21.20 6.60 7.75
C ILE A 419 20.31 6.52 6.51
N SER A 420 20.19 7.63 5.78
CA SER A 420 19.58 7.63 4.44
C SER A 420 20.48 6.89 3.46
N THR A 421 19.93 6.06 2.58
CA THR A 421 20.71 5.21 1.69
C THR A 421 20.26 5.33 0.25
N TRP A 422 21.23 5.28 -0.68
CA TRP A 422 20.97 5.17 -2.11
C TRP A 422 20.10 3.95 -2.47
N THR A 423 20.11 2.91 -1.64
CA THR A 423 19.21 1.74 -1.77
C THR A 423 17.75 2.16 -1.86
N ALA A 424 17.29 3.06 -1.00
CA ALA A 424 15.91 3.53 -0.99
C ALA A 424 15.55 4.28 -2.28
N VAL A 425 16.48 5.07 -2.81
CA VAL A 425 16.33 5.81 -4.08
C VAL A 425 16.19 4.83 -5.23
N TRP A 426 17.16 3.91 -5.39
CA TRP A 426 17.20 2.97 -6.49
C TRP A 426 16.00 2.02 -6.51
N VAL A 427 15.55 1.54 -5.35
CA VAL A 427 14.36 0.68 -5.28
C VAL A 427 13.13 1.37 -5.85
N LYS A 428 12.91 2.64 -5.51
CA LYS A 428 11.77 3.43 -5.98
C LYS A 428 11.88 3.77 -7.47
N ILE A 429 13.08 4.17 -7.93
CA ILE A 429 13.33 4.46 -9.34
C ILE A 429 13.17 3.21 -10.20
N CYS A 430 13.79 2.09 -9.82
CA CYS A 430 13.63 0.82 -10.53
C CYS A 430 12.17 0.33 -10.52
N ALA A 431 11.43 0.53 -9.43
CA ALA A 431 10.00 0.21 -9.38
C ALA A 431 9.20 1.07 -10.37
N SER A 432 9.52 2.37 -10.48
CA SER A 432 8.89 3.26 -11.47
C SER A 432 9.17 2.81 -12.92
N TRP A 433 10.42 2.45 -13.24
CA TRP A 433 10.78 2.01 -14.60
C TRP A 433 10.15 0.68 -14.97
N THR A 434 10.26 -0.31 -14.07
CA THR A 434 9.64 -1.62 -14.24
C THR A 434 8.13 -1.47 -14.40
N GLY A 435 7.55 -0.59 -13.60
CA GLY A 435 6.14 -0.28 -13.64
C GLY A 435 5.67 0.35 -14.95
N LEU A 436 6.39 1.35 -15.46
CA LEU A 436 6.12 1.96 -16.76
C LEU A 436 6.28 0.95 -17.90
N LEU A 437 7.28 0.07 -17.82
CA LEU A 437 7.46 -1.02 -18.78
C LEU A 437 6.30 -2.02 -18.73
N LEU A 438 5.79 -2.37 -17.54
CA LEU A 438 4.60 -3.21 -17.39
C LEU A 438 3.36 -2.56 -18.01
N TYR A 439 3.15 -1.27 -17.78
CA TYR A 439 2.04 -0.55 -18.41
C TYR A 439 2.18 -0.45 -19.94
N LEU A 440 3.39 -0.15 -20.42
CA LEU A 440 3.68 -0.17 -21.84
C LEU A 440 3.38 -1.56 -22.44
N TRP A 441 3.76 -2.61 -21.71
CA TRP A 441 3.47 -3.99 -22.10
C TRP A 441 1.96 -4.28 -22.14
N THR A 442 1.17 -3.80 -21.17
CA THR A 442 -0.29 -3.99 -21.22
C THR A 442 -0.92 -3.37 -22.47
N LEU A 443 -0.38 -2.25 -22.96
CA LEU A 443 -0.86 -1.60 -24.19
C LEU A 443 -0.40 -2.31 -25.48
N VAL A 444 0.82 -2.85 -25.49
CA VAL A 444 1.46 -3.38 -26.71
C VAL A 444 1.25 -4.89 -26.89
N ALA A 445 1.08 -5.65 -25.80
CA ALA A 445 0.93 -7.10 -25.85
C ALA A 445 -0.23 -7.60 -26.75
N PRO A 446 -1.42 -6.96 -26.76
CA PRO A 446 -2.51 -7.35 -27.67
C PRO A 446 -2.14 -7.28 -29.16
N LEU A 447 -1.22 -6.38 -29.54
CA LEU A 447 -0.76 -6.22 -30.91
C LEU A 447 0.32 -7.23 -31.31
N LEU A 448 1.24 -7.53 -30.40
CA LEU A 448 2.37 -8.43 -30.68
C LEU A 448 2.00 -9.90 -30.59
N LEU A 449 0.97 -10.25 -29.81
CA LEU A 449 0.56 -11.63 -29.54
C LEU A 449 -0.91 -11.88 -29.91
N PRO A 450 -1.33 -11.66 -31.18
CA PRO A 450 -2.74 -11.71 -31.59
C PRO A 450 -3.43 -13.06 -31.35
N ASN A 451 -2.66 -14.14 -31.15
CA ASN A 451 -3.17 -15.50 -30.90
C ASN A 451 -3.43 -15.80 -29.41
N ARG A 452 -3.26 -14.82 -28.51
CA ARG A 452 -3.53 -14.98 -27.08
C ARG A 452 -4.79 -14.19 -26.73
N ASP A 453 -5.74 -14.81 -26.05
CA ASP A 453 -6.94 -14.10 -25.59
C ASP A 453 -6.55 -13.03 -24.56
N PHE A 454 -6.79 -11.77 -24.93
CA PHE A 454 -6.58 -10.60 -24.08
C PHE A 454 -7.89 -9.87 -23.75
N SER A 455 -9.03 -10.35 -24.27
CA SER A 455 -10.39 -9.82 -24.11
C SER A 455 -11.18 -10.49 -23.00
#